data_AF-A0A6P0R4T6-F1
#
_entry.id   AF-A0A6P0R4T6-F1
#
_cell.length_a   1.000
_cell.length_b   1.000
_cell.length_c   1.000
_cell.angle_alpha   90.00
_cell.angle_beta   90.00
_cell.angle_gamma   90.00
#
_symmetry.space_group_name_H-M   'P 1'
#
loop_
_entity.id
_entity.type
_entity.pdbx_description
1 polymer ?
#
loop_
_entity_poly.entity_id
_entity_poly.type
_entity_poly.pdbx_seq_one_letter_code
_entity_poly.pdbx_strand_id
1 'polypeptide(L)'
;MILLIAISYTISSFQGQKIKNQGIQKYISRTNEKDRIERRNSNFWIGLSGVSWTLYYNFIQEWVENLMMLNSHKLPYYRKGIKAMSKINTLYNS
;
A
#
# COMPACT_ATOMS: atom_id res chain seq x y z
N MET A 1 -26.15 -3.11 7.93
CA MET A 1 -24.79 -2.66 8.34
C MET A 1 -23.76 -3.80 8.32
N ILE A 2 -24.00 -4.91 9.03
CA ILE A 2 -23.02 -6.02 9.18
C ILE A 2 -22.57 -6.62 7.84
N LEU A 3 -23.51 -6.84 6.91
CA LEU A 3 -23.22 -7.40 5.60
C LEU A 3 -22.26 -6.52 4.79
N LEU A 4 -22.46 -5.20 4.81
CA LEU A 4 -21.58 -4.26 4.10
C LEU A 4 -20.15 -4.29 4.67
N ILE A 5 -20.03 -4.32 6.00
CA ILE A 5 -18.74 -4.44 6.67
C ILE A 5 -18.04 -5.75 6.28
N ALA A 6 -18.77 -6.87 6.24
CA ALA A 6 -18.23 -8.16 5.82
C ALA A 6 -17.75 -8.16 4.37
N ILE A 7 -18.49 -7.53 3.45
CA ILE A 7 -18.08 -7.36 2.04
C ILE A 7 -16.81 -6.51 1.96
N SER A 8 -16.78 -5.34 2.61
CA SER A 8 -15.59 -4.47 2.62
C SER A 8 -14.37 -5.19 3.22
N TYR A 9 -14.55 -5.93 4.30
CA TYR A 9 -13.50 -6.73 4.93
C TYR A 9 -12.95 -7.80 3.98
N THR A 10 -13.84 -8.49 3.27
CA THR A 10 -13.50 -9.56 2.33
C THR A 10 -12.72 -9.00 1.13
N ILE A 11 -13.23 -7.93 0.50
CA ILE A 11 -12.55 -7.25 -0.62
C ILE A 11 -11.16 -6.80 -0.21
N SER A 12 -11.05 -6.09 0.93
CA SER A 12 -9.77 -5.61 1.44
C SER A 12 -8.81 -6.77 1.77
N SER A 13 -9.32 -7.87 2.33
CA SER A 13 -8.52 -9.07 2.61
C SER A 13 -7.96 -9.70 1.34
N PHE A 14 -8.75 -9.83 0.27
CA PHE A 14 -8.24 -10.34 -1.01
C PHE A 14 -7.18 -9.42 -1.61
N GLN A 15 -7.40 -8.10 -1.57
CA GLN A 15 -6.43 -7.14 -2.08
C GLN A 15 -5.12 -7.18 -1.29
N GLY A 16 -5.19 -7.23 0.03
CA GLY A 16 -3.99 -7.35 0.86
C GLY A 16 -3.23 -8.66 0.63
N GLN A 17 -3.92 -9.75 0.30
CA GLN A 17 -3.27 -11.00 -0.12
C GLN A 17 -2.53 -10.83 -1.44
N LYS A 18 -3.14 -10.20 -2.45
CA LYS A 18 -2.47 -9.90 -3.74
C LYS A 18 -1.22 -9.03 -3.54
N ILE A 19 -1.33 -7.97 -2.73
CA ILE A 19 -0.21 -7.07 -2.38
C ILE A 19 0.95 -7.83 -1.72
N LYS A 20 0.64 -8.76 -0.80
CA LYS A 20 1.64 -9.62 -0.15
C LYS A 20 2.33 -10.53 -1.15
N ASN A 21 1.56 -11.22 -2.00
CA ASN A 21 2.07 -12.15 -2.99
C ASN A 21 2.99 -11.45 -4.02
N GLN A 22 2.75 -10.18 -4.33
CA GLN A 22 3.62 -9.38 -5.19
C GLN A 22 4.85 -8.80 -4.49
N GLY A 23 5.02 -9.00 -3.18
CA GLY A 23 6.19 -8.53 -2.42
C GLY A 23 6.26 -7.00 -2.25
N ILE A 24 5.18 -6.27 -2.53
CA ILE A 24 5.14 -4.81 -2.48
C ILE A 24 4.62 -4.27 -1.13
N GLN A 25 4.23 -5.14 -0.18
CA GLN A 25 3.80 -4.75 1.16
C GLN A 25 4.77 -3.76 1.84
N LYS A 26 6.08 -3.91 1.62
CA LYS A 26 7.13 -3.10 2.25
C LYS A 26 7.01 -1.59 2.02
N TYR A 27 6.25 -1.15 1.01
CA TYR A 27 6.03 0.26 0.72
C TYR A 27 4.86 0.87 1.51
N ILE A 28 3.96 0.04 2.03
CA ILE A 28 2.76 0.49 2.78
C ILE A 28 2.77 0.07 4.25
N SER A 29 3.50 -0.97 4.60
CA SER A 29 3.58 -1.45 5.98
C SER A 29 4.84 -2.26 6.21
N ARG A 30 5.22 -2.38 7.49
CA ARG A 30 6.30 -3.26 7.90
C ARG A 30 5.96 -4.72 7.59
N THR A 31 6.90 -5.44 6.98
CA THR A 31 6.80 -6.89 6.75
C THR A 31 6.97 -7.66 8.06
N ASN A 32 6.57 -8.93 8.07
CA ASN A 32 6.84 -9.80 9.22
C ASN A 32 8.35 -9.89 9.47
N GLU A 33 8.73 -9.77 10.74
CA GLU A 33 10.08 -10.06 11.19
C GLU A 33 10.38 -11.56 11.07
N LYS A 34 11.66 -11.92 10.85
CA LYS A 34 12.07 -13.32 10.62
C LYS A 34 11.64 -14.25 11.75
N ASP A 35 11.76 -13.79 12.99
CA ASP A 35 11.53 -14.62 14.18
C ASP A 35 10.08 -14.52 14.71
N ARG A 36 9.21 -13.79 14.01
CA ARG A 36 7.84 -13.58 14.46
C ARG A 36 6.94 -14.75 14.03
N ILE A 37 6.39 -15.45 15.03
CA ILE A 37 5.45 -16.56 14.82
C ILE A 37 4.11 -16.06 14.25
N GLU A 38 3.58 -14.97 14.80
CA GLU A 38 2.31 -14.40 14.35
C GLU A 38 2.49 -13.41 13.21
N ARG A 39 1.50 -13.31 12.33
CA ARG A 39 1.49 -12.27 11.29
C ARG A 39 1.35 -10.89 11.94
N ARG A 40 2.25 -9.97 11.60
CA ARG A 40 2.19 -8.56 12.04
C ARG A 40 0.96 -7.84 11.55
N ASN A 41 0.65 -8.03 10.27
CA ASN A 41 -0.47 -7.38 9.62
C ASN A 41 -1.39 -8.41 8.99
N SER A 42 -2.68 -8.32 9.28
CA SER A 42 -3.72 -9.10 8.59
C SER A 42 -3.79 -8.72 7.11
N ASN A 43 -4.33 -9.61 6.27
CA ASN A 43 -4.52 -9.25 4.87
C ASN A 43 -5.48 -8.06 4.73
N PHE A 44 -6.53 -8.02 5.54
CA PHE A 44 -7.42 -6.87 5.66
C PHE A 44 -6.66 -5.56 5.90
N TRP A 45 -5.76 -5.52 6.88
CA TRP A 45 -5.01 -4.31 7.20
C TRP A 45 -4.12 -3.85 6.03
N ILE A 46 -3.47 -4.81 5.35
CA ILE A 46 -2.65 -4.52 4.16
C ILE A 46 -3.50 -3.96 3.01
N GLY A 47 -4.66 -4.55 2.73
CA GLY A 47 -5.57 -4.05 1.71
C GLY A 47 -6.09 -2.66 2.01
N LEU A 48 -6.44 -2.38 3.27
CA LEU A 48 -6.91 -1.07 3.70
C LEU A 48 -5.80 -0.01 3.62
N SER A 49 -4.58 -0.38 4.01
CA SER A 49 -3.40 0.48 3.92
C SER A 49 -3.07 0.83 2.47
N GLY A 50 -3.23 -0.11 1.53
CA GLY A 50 -3.04 0.11 0.10
C GLY A 50 -4.02 1.16 -0.46
N VAL A 51 -5.31 1.03 -0.15
CA VAL A 51 -6.35 2.01 -0.53
C VAL A 51 -6.06 3.37 0.07
N SER A 52 -5.71 3.40 1.36
CA SER A 52 -5.41 4.64 2.07
C SER A 52 -4.23 5.37 1.43
N TRP A 53 -3.16 4.64 1.11
CA TRP A 53 -1.95 5.22 0.52
C TRP A 53 -2.20 5.85 -0.85
N THR A 54 -2.93 5.17 -1.74
CA THR A 54 -3.26 5.71 -3.06
C THR A 54 -4.16 6.95 -2.96
N LEU A 55 -5.15 6.92 -2.08
CA LEU A 55 -6.07 8.03 -1.86
C LEU A 55 -5.35 9.26 -1.30
N TYR A 56 -4.54 9.11 -0.25
CA TYR A 56 -3.82 10.23 0.34
C TYR A 56 -2.74 10.78 -0.59
N TYR A 57 -2.03 9.92 -1.33
CA TYR A 57 -1.01 10.37 -2.26
C TYR A 57 -1.59 11.29 -3.34
N ASN A 58 -2.76 10.97 -3.90
CA ASN A 58 -3.42 11.84 -4.87
C ASN A 58 -3.67 13.26 -4.34
N PHE A 59 -3.89 13.41 -3.02
CA PHE A 59 -4.09 14.71 -2.39
C PHE A 59 -2.78 15.48 -2.16
N ILE A 60 -1.68 14.80 -1.86
CA ILE A 60 -0.39 15.43 -1.51
C ILE A 60 0.66 15.39 -2.62
N GLN A 61 0.34 14.83 -3.78
CA GLN A 61 1.30 14.49 -4.84
C GLN A 61 2.17 15.69 -5.22
N GLU A 62 1.57 16.84 -5.50
CA GLU A 62 2.29 18.06 -5.92
C GLU A 62 3.36 18.48 -4.89
N TRP A 63 2.98 18.49 -3.61
CA TRP A 63 3.89 18.84 -2.51
C TRP A 63 5.06 17.87 -2.40
N VAL A 64 4.78 16.58 -2.53
CA VAL A 64 5.81 15.53 -2.48
C VAL A 64 6.75 15.63 -3.67
N GLU A 65 6.22 15.89 -4.88
CA GLU A 65 7.04 16.06 -6.08
C GLU A 65 7.95 17.28 -5.98
N ASN A 66 7.44 18.41 -5.49
CA ASN A 66 8.23 19.62 -5.21
C ASN A 66 9.34 19.33 -4.18
N LEU A 67 9.03 18.61 -3.10
CA LEU A 67 10.02 18.21 -2.10
C LEU A 67 11.11 17.29 -2.68
N MET A 68 10.74 16.39 -3.60
CA MET A 68 11.69 15.48 -4.24
C MET A 68 12.59 16.19 -5.26
N MET A 69 12.13 17.28 -5.88
CA MET A 69 12.99 18.12 -6.73
C MET A 69 14.09 18.81 -5.92
N LEU A 70 13.76 19.30 -4.72
CA LEU A 70 14.73 19.89 -3.80
C LEU A 70 15.72 18.85 -3.24
N ASN A 71 15.27 17.61 -3.07
CA ASN A 71 16.06 16.51 -2.52
C ASN A 71 16.32 15.40 -3.56
N SER A 72 16.93 15.78 -4.68
CA SER A 72 17.13 14.91 -5.85
C SER A 72 17.82 13.56 -5.53
N HIS A 73 18.69 13.52 -4.52
CA HIS A 73 19.34 12.29 -4.06
C HIS A 73 18.36 11.24 -3.49
N LYS A 74 17.14 11.64 -3.05
CA LYS A 74 16.08 10.73 -2.60
C LYS A 74 15.16 10.26 -3.74
N LEU A 75 15.21 10.92 -4.90
CA LEU A 75 14.35 10.66 -6.06
C LEU A 75 14.35 9.20 -6.53
N PRO A 76 15.49 8.46 -6.53
CA PRO A 76 15.48 7.04 -6.89
C PRO A 76 14.62 6.17 -5.98
N TYR A 77 14.57 6.47 -4.67
CA TYR A 77 13.76 5.74 -3.70
C TYR A 77 12.28 6.09 -3.85
N TYR A 78 11.99 7.37 -4.05
CA TYR A 78 10.65 7.86 -4.33
C TYR A 78 10.04 7.18 -5.57
N ARG A 79 10.77 7.16 -6.69
CA ARG A 79 10.31 6.50 -7.93
C ARG A 79 10.01 5.01 -7.74
N LYS A 80 10.76 4.30 -6.88
CA LYS A 80 10.45 2.91 -6.51
C LYS A 80 9.11 2.81 -5.77
N GLY A 81 8.83 3.75 -4.87
CA GLY A 81 7.55 3.90 -4.19
C GLY A 81 6.40 4.15 -5.17
N ILE A 82 6.55 5.11 -6.09
CA ILE A 82 5.53 5.40 -7.12
C ILE A 82 5.26 4.19 -8.01
N LYS A 83 6.30 3.45 -8.42
CA LYS A 83 6.12 2.21 -9.18
C LYS A 83 5.36 1.15 -8.39
N ALA A 84 5.59 1.04 -7.08
CA ALA A 84 4.84 0.13 -6.22
C ALA A 84 3.38 0.57 -6.06
N MET A 85 3.14 1.88 -5.88
CA MET A 85 1.79 2.44 -5.80
C MET A 85 1.00 2.23 -7.07
N SER A 86 1.62 2.40 -8.24
CA SER A 86 0.99 2.11 -9.54
C SER A 86 0.53 0.65 -9.62
N LYS A 87 1.36 -0.31 -9.19
CA LYS A 87 0.94 -1.72 -9.09
C LYS A 87 -0.24 -1.91 -8.14
N ILE A 88 -0.19 -1.29 -6.96
CA ILE A 88 -1.31 -1.32 -6.01
C ILE A 88 -2.59 -0.76 -6.64
N ASN A 89 -2.51 0.36 -7.35
CA ASN A 89 -3.67 0.97 -8.01
C ASN A 89 -4.26 0.06 -9.09
N THR A 90 -3.43 -0.65 -9.86
CA THR A 90 -3.94 -1.63 -10.84
C THR A 90 -4.71 -2.77 -10.18
N LEU A 91 -4.39 -3.16 -8.94
CA LEU A 91 -5.12 -4.21 -8.23
C LEU A 91 -6.55 -3.78 -7.86
N TYR A 92 -6.80 -2.49 -7.65
CA TYR A 92 -8.13 -1.96 -7.30
C TYR A 92 -9.00 -1.64 -8.52
N ASN A 93 -8.37 -1.43 -9.68
CA ASN A 93 -9.06 -1.12 -10.95
C ASN A 93 -9.15 -2.31 -11.91
N SER A 94 -8.74 -3.52 -11.47
CA SER A 94 -8.79 -4.78 -12.24
C SER A 94 -10.08 -5.54 -12.08
#